data_AF-A0A959QS86-F1
#
_entry.id   AF-A0A959QS86-F1
#
_cell.length_a   1.000
_cell.length_b   1.000
_cell.length_c   1.000
_cell.angle_alpha   90.00
_cell.angle_beta   90.00
_cell.angle_gamma   90.00
#
_symmetry.space_group_name_H-M   'P 1'
#
loop_
_entity.id
_entity.type
_entity.pdbx_description
1 polymer ?
#
loop_
_entity_poly.entity_id
_entity_poly.type
_entity_poly.pdbx_seq_one_letter_code
_entity_poly.pdbx_strand_id
1 'polypeptide(L)'
;MRKHQTLIMLSLALLAGYHCAADVKEISLTSALKKNYVQIQAVALGGYSRECLQLSVKNRTTVPLNIHVDNAMIFQPADEHYQDLVVMGGTKIDLGPQKEKHVALNAFCGKSYAACPRRSMEYKFVRQGDEVMQNVARFIAGHSLYNSIGQHAIWSLTNNHSLAGIFSYQDTGLSKQIIKYIAYKTGRPIPEFFTVHKKTGGLDSEQVFNPEIEKYVVVVEWTKPSNRNMHVFICKENGELFWEENNETISSRGHKVTVEFDPKVIPKGTYTVMLTDDDNMVYQKNVVLVQ
;
A
#
# COMPACT_ATOMS: atom_id res chain seq x y z
N MET A 1 57.36 71.99 14.41
CA MET A 1 57.87 70.80 13.67
C MET A 1 56.99 69.61 13.99
N ARG A 2 56.34 69.06 12.94
CA ARG A 2 55.74 67.72 12.79
C ARG A 2 55.16 66.99 14.02
N LYS A 3 53.85 66.75 13.99
CA LYS A 3 53.22 65.41 14.15
C LYS A 3 51.71 65.53 13.90
N HIS A 4 51.27 65.27 12.67
CA HIS A 4 49.88 64.87 12.38
C HIS A 4 49.84 63.35 12.39
N GLN A 5 49.31 62.80 13.48
CA GLN A 5 48.97 61.40 13.62
C GLN A 5 47.48 61.23 13.34
N THR A 6 47.22 60.41 12.32
CA THR A 6 46.22 59.32 12.34
C THR A 6 44.76 59.69 12.60
N LEU A 7 44.00 59.90 11.52
CA LEU A 7 42.54 59.68 11.54
C LEU A 7 42.07 59.21 10.16
N ILE A 8 42.24 57.93 9.84
CA ILE A 8 41.65 57.32 8.65
C ILE A 8 40.99 55.99 9.06
N MET A 9 39.66 56.00 8.91
CA MET A 9 38.77 54.88 8.57
C MET A 9 38.69 53.70 9.56
N LEU A 10 37.89 53.89 10.61
CA LEU A 10 37.19 52.79 11.29
C LEU A 10 35.70 52.83 10.89
N SER A 11 35.40 52.47 9.64
CA SER A 11 34.02 52.34 9.12
C SER A 11 33.82 50.97 8.47
N LEU A 12 34.21 49.91 9.19
CA LEU A 12 34.05 48.52 8.78
C LEU A 12 33.47 47.68 9.93
N ALA A 13 32.41 48.18 10.57
CA ALA A 13 31.65 47.41 11.54
C ALA A 13 30.17 47.80 11.41
N LEU A 14 29.29 46.79 11.26
CA LEU A 14 27.82 46.84 11.13
C LEU A 14 27.23 46.56 9.72
N LEU A 15 27.82 45.63 8.98
CA LEU A 15 27.01 44.65 8.25
C LEU A 15 27.04 43.33 9.03
N ALA A 16 26.63 43.38 10.31
CA ALA A 16 26.13 42.19 10.97
C ALA A 16 24.84 41.84 10.22
N GLY A 17 24.98 41.01 9.18
CA GLY A 17 23.86 40.51 8.42
C GLY A 17 22.90 39.87 9.42
N TYR A 18 21.75 40.52 9.64
CA TYR A 18 20.59 39.89 10.21
C TYR A 18 20.20 38.77 9.24
N HIS A 19 20.84 37.61 9.38
CA HIS A 19 20.22 36.35 9.01
C HIS A 19 19.08 36.19 9.99
N CYS A 20 17.97 36.89 9.72
CA CYS A 20 16.69 36.51 10.25
C CYS A 20 16.45 35.12 9.67
N ALA A 21 16.79 34.09 10.43
CA ALA A 21 16.41 32.74 10.12
C ALA A 21 14.89 32.78 10.02
N ALA A 22 14.38 32.81 8.80
CA ALA A 22 12.95 32.87 8.56
C ALA A 22 12.36 31.63 9.24
N ASP A 23 11.49 31.86 10.22
CA ASP A 23 10.89 30.79 11.02
C ASP A 23 10.18 29.82 10.08
N VAL A 24 10.71 28.59 10.00
CA VAL A 24 10.22 27.57 9.08
C VAL A 24 9.03 26.89 9.71
N LYS A 25 7.88 26.99 9.05
CA LYS A 25 6.65 26.43 9.60
C LYS A 25 6.46 24.99 9.16
N GLU A 26 6.59 24.07 10.10
CA GLU A 26 6.22 22.65 9.94
C GLU A 26 4.69 22.49 9.96
N ILE A 27 4.12 21.85 8.94
CA ILE A 27 2.67 21.68 8.82
C ILE A 27 2.30 20.48 7.93
N SER A 28 1.16 19.83 8.20
CA SER A 28 0.62 18.83 7.25
C SER A 28 -0.03 19.48 6.04
N LEU A 29 -0.05 18.79 4.89
CA LEU A 29 -0.65 19.32 3.66
C LEU A 29 -2.14 19.62 3.85
N THR A 30 -2.89 18.73 4.51
CA THR A 30 -4.31 18.94 4.85
C THR A 30 -4.52 20.18 5.71
N SER A 31 -3.65 20.42 6.69
CA SER A 31 -3.70 21.61 7.55
C SER A 31 -3.34 22.88 6.79
N ALA A 32 -2.35 22.81 5.88
CA ALA A 32 -1.95 23.94 5.04
C ALA A 32 -3.07 24.34 4.06
N LEU A 33 -3.78 23.36 3.48
CA LEU A 33 -4.95 23.58 2.64
C LEU A 33 -6.08 24.27 3.42
N LYS A 34 -6.44 23.74 4.60
CA LYS A 34 -7.49 24.33 5.46
C LYS A 34 -7.19 25.77 5.85
N LYS A 35 -5.91 26.11 6.06
CA LYS A 35 -5.45 27.47 6.41
C LYS A 35 -5.23 28.37 5.19
N ASN A 36 -5.50 27.91 3.96
CA ASN A 36 -5.20 28.61 2.71
C ASN A 36 -3.72 29.01 2.54
N TYR A 37 -2.80 28.31 3.22
CA TYR A 37 -1.36 28.57 3.10
C TYR A 37 -0.78 28.04 1.81
N VAL A 38 -1.44 27.05 1.20
CA VAL A 38 -1.04 26.50 -0.08
C VAL A 38 -2.20 26.43 -1.05
N GLN A 39 -1.84 26.45 -2.33
CA GLN A 39 -2.70 26.02 -3.42
C GLN A 39 -2.11 24.76 -4.02
N ILE A 40 -2.96 23.81 -4.42
CA ILE A 40 -2.52 22.59 -5.09
C ILE A 40 -3.17 22.41 -6.46
N GLN A 41 -2.44 21.74 -7.35
CA GLN A 41 -2.97 21.13 -8.57
C GLN A 41 -2.46 19.69 -8.61
N ALA A 42 -3.32 18.75 -9.00
CA ALA A 42 -2.94 17.35 -9.08
C ALA A 42 -3.26 16.81 -10.47
N VAL A 43 -2.29 16.12 -11.08
CA VAL A 43 -2.45 15.49 -12.39
C VAL A 43 -1.92 14.06 -12.36
N ALA A 44 -2.65 13.14 -12.97
CA ALA A 44 -2.18 11.77 -13.09
C ALA A 44 -0.98 11.69 -14.04
N LEU A 45 0.07 10.97 -13.64
CA LEU A 45 1.22 10.67 -14.48
C LEU A 45 0.98 9.45 -15.40
N GLY A 46 -0.18 8.80 -15.25
CA GLY A 46 -0.50 7.51 -15.83
C GLY A 46 -0.04 6.35 -14.94
N GLY A 47 -0.40 5.12 -15.33
CA GLY A 47 -0.14 3.92 -14.53
C GLY A 47 -1.17 3.73 -13.40
N TYR A 48 -1.03 2.63 -12.68
CA TYR A 48 -2.02 2.17 -11.69
C TYR A 48 -1.46 2.02 -10.25
N SER A 49 -0.16 2.26 -10.05
CA SER A 49 0.48 2.26 -8.72
C SER A 49 1.80 3.05 -8.76
N ARG A 50 2.38 3.33 -7.57
CA ARG A 50 3.62 4.10 -7.36
C ARG A 50 3.43 5.59 -7.63
N GLU A 51 4.48 6.28 -8.08
CA GLU A 51 4.53 7.70 -8.42
C GLU A 51 3.61 8.07 -9.60
N CYS A 52 2.29 7.86 -9.43
CA CYS A 52 1.27 8.02 -10.46
C CYS A 52 0.45 9.30 -10.33
N LEU A 53 0.68 10.11 -9.28
CA LEU A 53 0.06 11.42 -9.09
C LEU A 53 1.15 12.49 -8.94
N GLN A 54 1.19 13.45 -9.86
CA GLN A 54 2.01 14.65 -9.70
C GLN A 54 1.20 15.71 -8.96
N LEU A 55 1.77 16.24 -7.88
CA LEU A 55 1.20 17.32 -7.09
C LEU A 55 2.06 18.57 -7.27
N SER A 56 1.46 19.64 -7.80
CA SER A 56 2.02 20.99 -7.79
C SER A 56 1.55 21.68 -6.52
N VAL A 57 2.48 22.13 -5.67
CA VAL A 57 2.17 22.80 -4.40
C VAL A 57 2.77 24.20 -4.43
N LYS A 58 1.93 25.22 -4.32
CA LYS A 58 2.33 26.63 -4.27
C LYS A 58 2.11 27.20 -2.88
N ASN A 59 3.17 27.72 -2.26
CA ASN A 59 3.11 28.46 -1.01
C ASN A 59 2.51 29.83 -1.28
N ARG A 60 1.45 30.19 -0.56
CA ARG A 60 0.78 31.50 -0.64
C ARG A 60 1.21 32.45 0.47
N THR A 61 2.06 32.01 1.39
CA THR A 61 2.55 32.78 2.52
C THR A 61 3.88 33.45 2.23
N THR A 62 4.26 34.41 3.05
CA THR A 62 5.56 35.11 3.00
C THR A 62 6.65 34.40 3.81
N VAL A 63 6.34 33.26 4.43
CA VAL A 63 7.26 32.46 5.24
C VAL A 63 7.54 31.11 4.58
N PRO A 64 8.72 30.50 4.78
CA PRO A 64 8.99 29.14 4.32
C PRO A 64 8.09 28.12 5.05
N LEU A 65 7.66 27.10 4.32
CA LEU A 65 6.86 25.98 4.83
C LEU A 65 7.62 24.67 4.62
N ASN A 66 7.65 23.84 5.66
CA ASN A 66 8.02 22.43 5.56
C ASN A 66 6.73 21.62 5.67
N ILE A 67 6.30 21.05 4.54
CA ILE A 67 5.01 20.40 4.43
C ILE A 67 5.19 18.89 4.45
N HIS A 68 4.46 18.21 5.34
CA HIS A 68 4.32 16.75 5.31
C HIS A 68 3.05 16.35 4.56
N VAL A 69 3.17 15.55 3.50
CA VAL A 69 2.03 14.99 2.78
C VAL A 69 1.37 13.92 3.65
N ASP A 70 0.13 14.16 4.04
CA ASP A 70 -0.64 13.26 4.88
C ASP A 70 -0.86 11.88 4.22
N ASN A 71 -0.98 10.85 5.05
CA ASN A 71 -1.33 9.50 4.57
C ASN A 71 -2.82 9.46 4.17
N ALA A 72 -3.14 8.63 3.19
CA ALA A 72 -4.49 8.37 2.71
C ALA A 72 -5.25 9.63 2.23
N MET A 73 -4.57 10.59 1.59
CA MET A 73 -5.27 11.67 0.90
C MET A 73 -5.95 11.13 -0.36
N ILE A 74 -7.24 11.38 -0.53
CA ILE A 74 -8.06 10.87 -1.63
C ILE A 74 -8.29 11.98 -2.64
N PHE A 75 -7.90 11.69 -3.87
CA PHE A 75 -8.05 12.55 -5.03
C PHE A 75 -9.04 11.92 -6.00
N GLN A 76 -9.96 12.70 -6.53
CA GLN A 76 -10.97 12.24 -7.49
C GLN A 76 -10.81 12.97 -8.83
N PRO A 77 -10.96 12.26 -9.96
CA PRO A 77 -11.05 12.90 -11.26
C PRO A 77 -12.41 13.59 -11.43
N ALA A 78 -12.52 14.51 -12.39
CA ALA A 78 -13.82 15.09 -12.74
C ALA A 78 -14.76 14.08 -13.41
N ASP A 79 -14.20 13.11 -14.14
CA ASP A 79 -14.93 12.03 -14.79
C ASP A 79 -14.93 10.78 -13.90
N GLU A 80 -16.09 10.45 -13.34
CA GLU A 80 -16.27 9.32 -12.42
C GLU A 80 -16.09 7.95 -13.07
N HIS A 81 -15.96 7.87 -14.41
CA HIS A 81 -15.59 6.61 -15.09
C HIS A 81 -14.18 6.14 -14.70
N TYR A 82 -13.34 7.04 -14.19
CA TYR A 82 -11.96 6.74 -13.82
C TYR A 82 -11.79 6.56 -12.31
N GLN A 83 -10.67 5.94 -11.94
CA GLN A 83 -10.38 5.66 -10.56
C GLN A 83 -9.97 6.88 -9.74
N ASP A 84 -10.46 6.90 -8.50
CA ASP A 84 -9.89 7.70 -7.42
C ASP A 84 -8.43 7.31 -7.18
N LEU A 85 -7.62 8.25 -6.68
CA LEU A 85 -6.25 8.01 -6.27
C LEU A 85 -6.08 8.26 -4.77
N VAL A 86 -5.59 7.23 -4.06
CA VAL A 86 -5.30 7.27 -2.62
C VAL A 86 -3.80 7.41 -2.44
N VAL A 87 -3.35 8.55 -1.94
CA VAL A 87 -1.94 8.87 -1.71
C VAL A 87 -1.44 8.20 -0.44
N MET A 88 -0.27 7.55 -0.52
CA MET A 88 0.34 6.85 0.61
C MET A 88 0.95 7.81 1.64
N GLY A 89 1.22 9.06 1.26
CA GLY A 89 1.78 10.09 2.14
C GLY A 89 3.27 9.87 2.40
N GLY A 90 3.79 10.50 3.45
CA GLY A 90 5.18 10.34 3.86
C GLY A 90 6.17 11.31 3.21
N THR A 91 5.83 11.86 2.05
CA THR A 91 6.65 12.84 1.32
C THR A 91 6.76 14.15 2.10
N LYS A 92 7.99 14.68 2.21
CA LYS A 92 8.26 16.03 2.74
C LYS A 92 8.49 17.00 1.60
N ILE A 93 7.94 18.21 1.71
CA ILE A 93 8.03 19.26 0.71
C ILE A 93 8.50 20.55 1.39
N ASP A 94 9.77 20.88 1.20
CA ASP A 94 10.32 22.17 1.62
C ASP A 94 9.98 23.22 0.55
N LEU A 95 9.33 24.30 0.96
CA LEU A 95 8.76 25.28 0.06
C LEU A 95 9.01 26.71 0.55
N GLY A 96 9.87 27.43 -0.17
CA GLY A 96 10.16 28.84 0.13
C GLY A 96 8.92 29.75 0.01
N PRO A 97 8.99 30.98 0.55
CA PRO A 97 7.93 31.98 0.42
C PRO A 97 7.51 32.20 -1.04
N GLN A 98 6.21 32.17 -1.32
CA GLN A 98 5.65 32.37 -2.67
C GLN A 98 6.17 31.41 -3.76
N LYS A 99 6.88 30.33 -3.39
CA LYS A 99 7.43 29.35 -4.33
C LYS A 99 6.45 28.22 -4.62
N GLU A 100 6.69 27.56 -5.74
CA GLU A 100 5.96 26.37 -6.18
C GLU A 100 6.94 25.21 -6.38
N LYS A 101 6.49 23.98 -6.07
CA LYS A 101 7.25 22.76 -6.28
C LYS A 101 6.33 21.67 -6.81
N HIS A 102 6.84 20.87 -7.74
CA HIS A 102 6.16 19.68 -8.24
C HIS A 102 6.78 18.44 -7.58
N VAL A 103 5.94 17.55 -7.08
CA VAL A 103 6.37 16.28 -6.50
C VAL A 103 5.54 15.14 -7.07
N ALA A 104 6.17 14.02 -7.38
CA ALA A 104 5.45 12.80 -7.68
C ALA A 104 5.13 12.08 -6.36
N LEU A 105 3.89 11.61 -6.22
CA LEU A 105 3.40 10.97 -5.01
C LEU A 105 3.06 9.52 -5.31
N ASN A 106 3.47 8.65 -4.38
CA ASN A 106 3.02 7.27 -4.40
C ASN A 106 1.52 7.21 -4.10
N ALA A 107 0.75 6.67 -5.04
CA ALA A 107 -0.68 6.47 -4.88
C ALA A 107 -1.12 5.11 -5.42
N PHE A 108 -2.29 4.69 -4.97
CA PHE A 108 -3.00 3.52 -5.46
C PHE A 108 -4.38 3.91 -5.93
N CYS A 109 -4.93 3.13 -6.84
CA CYS A 109 -6.27 3.37 -7.31
C CYS A 109 -7.31 2.94 -6.26
N GLY A 110 -8.34 3.75 -6.03
CA GLY A 110 -9.33 3.53 -4.96
C GLY A 110 -10.67 2.94 -5.42
N LYS A 111 -10.87 2.71 -6.72
CA LYS A 111 -12.18 2.38 -7.30
C LYS A 111 -12.07 1.20 -8.25
N SER A 112 -11.96 -0.01 -7.71
CA SER A 112 -11.64 -1.25 -8.45
C SER A 112 -12.49 -1.52 -9.71
N TYR A 113 -13.72 -1.02 -9.74
CA TYR A 113 -14.68 -1.18 -10.84
C TYR A 113 -14.63 -0.07 -11.91
N ALA A 114 -13.70 0.89 -11.79
CA ALA A 114 -13.53 2.01 -12.73
C ALA A 114 -12.24 1.87 -13.54
N ALA A 115 -12.14 2.65 -14.62
CA ALA A 115 -11.02 2.58 -15.56
C ALA A 115 -9.71 3.17 -14.99
N CYS A 116 -8.58 2.67 -15.47
CA CYS A 116 -7.25 3.18 -15.13
C CYS A 116 -7.12 4.69 -15.38
N PRO A 117 -6.51 5.48 -14.47
CA PRO A 117 -6.19 6.88 -14.72
C PRO A 117 -5.35 7.05 -15.99
N ARG A 118 -5.73 8.02 -16.82
CA ARG A 118 -4.95 8.44 -17.99
C ARG A 118 -3.96 9.53 -17.63
N ARG A 119 -2.85 9.59 -18.34
CA ARG A 119 -1.85 10.64 -18.16
C ARG A 119 -2.49 12.02 -18.41
N SER A 120 -2.07 12.99 -17.61
CA SER A 120 -2.53 14.38 -17.63
C SER A 120 -3.99 14.59 -17.24
N MET A 121 -4.68 13.57 -16.72
CA MET A 121 -5.99 13.77 -16.13
C MET A 121 -5.87 14.63 -14.87
N GLU A 122 -6.77 15.60 -14.73
CA GLU A 122 -6.84 16.45 -13.55
C GLU A 122 -7.56 15.74 -12.41
N TYR A 123 -7.04 15.95 -11.21
CA TYR A 123 -7.54 15.39 -9.97
C TYR A 123 -7.75 16.50 -8.94
N LYS A 124 -8.81 16.36 -8.15
CA LYS A 124 -9.13 17.26 -7.03
C LYS A 124 -8.96 16.51 -5.73
N PHE A 125 -8.30 17.13 -4.75
CA PHE A 125 -8.32 16.63 -3.39
C PHE A 125 -9.74 16.76 -2.82
N VAL A 126 -10.28 15.67 -2.28
CA VAL A 126 -11.66 15.64 -1.78
C VAL A 126 -11.68 15.49 -0.27
N ARG A 127 -10.92 14.52 0.25
CA ARG A 127 -10.85 14.24 1.69
C ARG A 127 -9.61 13.44 2.04
N GLN A 128 -9.33 13.34 3.33
CA GLN A 128 -8.45 12.33 3.87
C GLN A 128 -9.27 11.08 4.23
N GLY A 129 -8.67 9.90 4.07
CA GLY A 129 -9.21 8.64 4.58
C GLY A 129 -9.35 8.64 6.10
N ASP A 130 -10.15 7.71 6.62
CA ASP A 130 -10.29 7.51 8.05
C ASP A 130 -8.97 7.03 8.71
N GLU A 131 -8.97 6.90 10.03
CA GLU A 131 -7.78 6.48 10.77
C GLU A 131 -7.27 5.10 10.34
N VAL A 132 -8.17 4.17 10.01
CA VAL A 132 -7.82 2.82 9.54
C VAL A 132 -7.07 2.91 8.23
N MET A 133 -7.60 3.65 7.25
CA MET A 133 -6.95 3.83 5.95
C MET A 133 -5.62 4.58 6.05
N GLN A 134 -5.53 5.60 6.91
CA GLN A 134 -4.26 6.29 7.19
C GLN A 134 -3.20 5.35 7.77
N ASN A 135 -3.60 4.48 8.70
CA ASN A 135 -2.74 3.50 9.32
C ASN A 135 -2.26 2.44 8.31
N VAL A 136 -3.15 1.96 7.43
CA VAL A 136 -2.81 0.99 6.38
C VAL A 136 -1.92 1.63 5.30
N ALA A 137 -2.21 2.86 4.87
CA ALA A 137 -1.35 3.60 3.94
C ALA A 137 0.07 3.80 4.50
N ARG A 138 0.19 4.12 5.80
CA ARG A 138 1.48 4.21 6.48
C ARG A 138 2.20 2.87 6.53
N PHE A 139 1.48 1.77 6.79
CA PHE A 139 2.04 0.43 6.77
C PHE A 139 2.60 0.09 5.38
N ILE A 140 1.82 0.37 4.32
CA ILE A 140 2.23 0.15 2.92
C ILE A 140 3.48 0.96 2.60
N ALA A 141 3.51 2.24 2.94
CA ALA A 141 4.65 3.12 2.70
C ALA A 141 5.91 2.64 3.45
N GLY A 142 5.76 2.28 4.74
CA GLY A 142 6.85 1.83 5.59
C GLY A 142 7.48 0.49 5.17
N HIS A 143 6.70 -0.38 4.51
CA HIS A 143 7.16 -1.67 3.98
C HIS A 143 7.41 -1.64 2.47
N SER A 144 7.34 -0.47 1.82
CA SER A 144 7.50 -0.31 0.37
C SER A 144 6.61 -1.24 -0.46
N LEU A 145 5.37 -1.50 -0.02
CA LEU A 145 4.41 -2.41 -0.67
C LEU A 145 3.74 -1.77 -1.90
N TYR A 146 4.53 -1.15 -2.79
CA TYR A 146 4.07 -0.48 -4.01
C TYR A 146 3.86 -1.46 -5.18
N ASN A 147 3.09 -2.52 -4.90
CA ASN A 147 2.78 -3.63 -5.81
C ASN A 147 1.30 -4.07 -5.63
N SER A 148 0.94 -5.25 -6.17
CA SER A 148 -0.42 -5.79 -6.06
C SER A 148 -0.91 -5.96 -4.63
N ILE A 149 -0.03 -6.29 -3.66
CA ILE A 149 -0.40 -6.40 -2.25
C ILE A 149 -0.98 -5.07 -1.75
N GLY A 150 -0.26 -3.96 -2.00
CA GLY A 150 -0.72 -2.62 -1.62
C GLY A 150 -2.01 -2.22 -2.34
N GLN A 151 -2.12 -2.51 -3.64
CA GLN A 151 -3.33 -2.19 -4.42
C GLN A 151 -4.57 -2.94 -3.90
N HIS A 152 -4.47 -4.24 -3.64
CA HIS A 152 -5.57 -5.03 -3.08
C HIS A 152 -5.88 -4.64 -1.63
N ALA A 153 -4.87 -4.24 -0.84
CA ALA A 153 -5.09 -3.69 0.49
C ALA A 153 -5.94 -2.42 0.44
N ILE A 154 -5.67 -1.50 -0.49
CA ILE A 154 -6.49 -0.30 -0.67
C ILE A 154 -7.91 -0.66 -1.13
N TRP A 155 -8.07 -1.55 -2.11
CA TRP A 155 -9.40 -2.00 -2.54
C TRP A 155 -10.19 -2.73 -1.44
N SER A 156 -9.51 -3.38 -0.49
CA SER A 156 -10.17 -3.98 0.67
C SER A 156 -10.84 -2.94 1.59
N LEU A 157 -10.33 -1.69 1.58
CA LEU A 157 -10.84 -0.58 2.38
C LEU A 157 -11.82 0.29 1.59
N THR A 158 -11.59 0.52 0.30
CA THR A 158 -12.40 1.42 -0.52
C THR A 158 -13.57 0.72 -1.20
N ASN A 159 -13.44 -0.57 -1.51
CA ASN A 159 -14.42 -1.36 -2.25
C ASN A 159 -14.86 -2.62 -1.48
N ASN A 160 -14.45 -2.75 -0.22
CA ASN A 160 -14.76 -3.89 0.64
C ASN A 160 -14.36 -5.25 0.04
N HIS A 161 -13.31 -5.29 -0.80
CA HIS A 161 -12.80 -6.54 -1.34
C HIS A 161 -12.32 -7.48 -0.22
N SER A 162 -12.36 -8.79 -0.48
CA SER A 162 -11.91 -9.81 0.46
C SER A 162 -10.43 -9.64 0.82
N LEU A 163 -10.10 -9.82 2.09
CA LEU A 163 -8.71 -9.87 2.54
C LEU A 163 -7.95 -11.06 1.94
N ALA A 164 -8.67 -12.12 1.52
CA ALA A 164 -8.08 -13.28 0.83
C ALA A 164 -7.42 -12.87 -0.50
N GLY A 165 -7.89 -11.80 -1.13
CA GLY A 165 -7.33 -11.30 -2.38
C GLY A 165 -6.02 -10.52 -2.21
N ILE A 166 -5.58 -10.25 -0.98
CA ILE A 166 -4.32 -9.55 -0.70
C ILE A 166 -3.19 -10.58 -0.69
N PHE A 167 -2.75 -11.01 -1.88
CA PHE A 167 -1.82 -12.12 -2.03
C PHE A 167 -0.75 -11.89 -3.10
N SER A 168 0.45 -12.38 -2.82
CA SER A 168 1.59 -12.45 -3.75
C SER A 168 2.35 -13.74 -3.50
N TYR A 169 2.63 -14.50 -4.56
CA TYR A 169 3.45 -15.72 -4.49
C TYR A 169 4.87 -15.43 -4.02
N GLN A 170 5.41 -14.28 -4.43
CA GLN A 170 6.77 -13.86 -4.12
C GLN A 170 6.91 -13.46 -2.64
N ASP A 171 5.83 -12.91 -2.04
CA ASP A 171 5.87 -12.27 -0.73
C ASP A 171 4.69 -12.70 0.17
N THR A 172 4.49 -14.01 0.33
CA THR A 172 3.37 -14.55 1.14
C THR A 172 3.46 -14.11 2.60
N GLY A 173 4.67 -13.94 3.13
CA GLY A 173 4.90 -13.43 4.50
C GLY A 173 4.37 -12.02 4.68
N LEU A 174 4.68 -11.09 3.75
CA LEU A 174 4.16 -9.73 3.79
C LEU A 174 2.66 -9.67 3.54
N SER A 175 2.14 -10.52 2.66
CA SER A 175 0.69 -10.70 2.45
C SER A 175 -0.02 -11.05 3.76
N LYS A 176 0.48 -12.07 4.49
CA LYS A 176 -0.03 -12.47 5.81
C LYS A 176 0.07 -11.33 6.84
N GLN A 177 1.17 -10.58 6.85
CA GLN A 177 1.37 -9.47 7.80
C GLN A 177 0.37 -8.33 7.59
N ILE A 178 0.20 -7.85 6.36
CA ILE A 178 -0.73 -6.75 6.08
C ILE A 178 -2.19 -7.20 6.28
N ILE A 179 -2.54 -8.44 5.95
CA ILE A 179 -3.87 -9.01 6.23
C ILE A 179 -4.16 -8.99 7.72
N LYS A 180 -3.23 -9.49 8.55
CA LYS A 180 -3.37 -9.46 10.01
C LYS A 180 -3.54 -8.02 10.52
N TYR A 181 -2.78 -7.09 9.97
CA TYR A 181 -2.88 -5.68 10.32
C TYR A 181 -4.25 -5.08 9.97
N ILE A 182 -4.74 -5.29 8.75
CA ILE A 182 -6.06 -4.80 8.32
C ILE A 182 -7.17 -5.49 9.10
N ALA A 183 -7.12 -6.81 9.28
CA ALA A 183 -8.07 -7.59 10.07
C ALA A 183 -8.20 -7.03 11.50
N TYR A 184 -7.07 -6.81 12.18
CA TYR A 184 -7.04 -6.21 13.52
C TYR A 184 -7.67 -4.81 13.54
N LYS A 185 -7.37 -3.97 12.55
CA LYS A 185 -7.89 -2.58 12.47
C LYS A 185 -9.36 -2.49 12.08
N THR A 186 -9.88 -3.47 11.34
CA THR A 186 -11.25 -3.46 10.79
C THR A 186 -12.20 -4.42 11.53
N GLY A 187 -11.69 -5.29 12.40
CA GLY A 187 -12.47 -6.36 13.02
C GLY A 187 -12.86 -7.49 12.05
N ARG A 188 -12.33 -7.50 10.83
CA ARG A 188 -12.60 -8.55 9.83
C ARG A 188 -11.84 -9.83 10.20
N PRO A 189 -12.40 -11.02 9.92
CA PRO A 189 -11.69 -12.28 10.16
C PRO A 189 -10.46 -12.40 9.25
N ILE A 190 -9.43 -13.08 9.75
CA ILE A 190 -8.27 -13.46 8.94
C ILE A 190 -8.69 -14.65 8.06
N PRO A 191 -8.54 -14.56 6.73
CA PRO A 191 -8.92 -15.65 5.84
C PRO A 191 -7.98 -16.86 6.01
N GLU A 192 -8.53 -18.07 5.91
CA GLU A 192 -7.78 -19.34 5.97
C GLU A 192 -7.11 -19.71 4.64
N PHE A 193 -7.46 -19.00 3.56
CA PHE A 193 -6.92 -19.18 2.23
C PHE A 193 -6.83 -17.83 1.50
N PHE A 194 -6.10 -17.81 0.38
CA PHE A 194 -6.00 -16.67 -0.51
C PHE A 194 -6.78 -16.91 -1.79
N THR A 195 -7.17 -15.83 -2.46
CA THR A 195 -7.78 -15.87 -3.79
C THR A 195 -6.90 -15.12 -4.79
N VAL A 196 -6.61 -15.77 -5.91
CA VAL A 196 -5.98 -15.14 -7.07
C VAL A 196 -7.08 -14.89 -8.07
N HIS A 197 -7.23 -13.64 -8.49
CA HIS A 197 -8.25 -13.24 -9.46
C HIS A 197 -7.67 -13.22 -10.88
N LYS A 198 -8.52 -13.49 -11.87
CA LYS A 198 -8.13 -13.41 -13.27
C LYS A 198 -7.64 -12.00 -13.62
N LYS A 199 -6.76 -11.91 -14.62
CA LYS A 199 -6.34 -10.62 -15.16
C LYS A 199 -7.48 -9.97 -15.94
N THR A 200 -7.57 -8.65 -15.89
CA THR A 200 -8.43 -7.86 -16.79
C THR A 200 -7.77 -7.70 -18.16
N GLY A 201 -8.58 -7.35 -19.17
CA GLY A 201 -8.16 -7.26 -20.58
C GLY A 201 -7.19 -6.12 -20.93
N GLY A 202 -6.60 -5.43 -19.94
CA GLY A 202 -5.59 -4.39 -20.14
C GLY A 202 -6.06 -2.97 -19.83
N LEU A 203 -5.26 -1.98 -20.23
CA LEU A 203 -5.45 -0.55 -19.89
C LEU A 203 -6.73 0.08 -20.47
N ASP A 204 -7.30 -0.52 -21.52
CA ASP A 204 -8.53 -0.08 -22.18
C ASP A 204 -9.79 -0.75 -21.61
N SER A 205 -9.65 -1.57 -20.56
CA SER A 205 -10.81 -2.14 -19.89
C SER A 205 -11.55 -1.10 -19.06
N GLU A 206 -12.88 -1.14 -19.12
CA GLU A 206 -13.76 -0.26 -18.33
C GLU A 206 -13.59 -0.49 -16.82
N GLN A 207 -13.15 -1.69 -16.42
CA GLN A 207 -12.88 -2.08 -15.04
C GLN A 207 -11.49 -2.69 -14.90
N VAL A 208 -10.74 -2.28 -13.87
CA VAL A 208 -9.37 -2.76 -13.65
C VAL A 208 -9.28 -4.03 -12.82
N PHE A 209 -10.34 -4.39 -12.11
CA PHE A 209 -10.42 -5.60 -11.31
C PHE A 209 -11.38 -6.61 -11.95
N ASN A 210 -10.96 -7.86 -12.03
CA ASN A 210 -11.83 -8.97 -12.40
C ASN A 210 -12.25 -9.72 -11.13
N PRO A 211 -13.55 -9.78 -10.79
CA PRO A 211 -13.99 -10.51 -9.61
C PRO A 211 -13.86 -12.03 -9.75
N GLU A 212 -13.72 -12.57 -10.96
CA GLU A 212 -13.58 -14.01 -11.18
C GLU A 212 -12.29 -14.56 -10.56
N ILE A 213 -12.45 -15.57 -9.72
CA ILE A 213 -11.33 -16.27 -9.09
C ILE A 213 -10.69 -17.20 -10.11
N GLU A 214 -9.38 -17.06 -10.29
CA GLU A 214 -8.52 -17.95 -11.06
C GLU A 214 -8.05 -19.13 -10.21
N LYS A 215 -7.66 -18.87 -8.96
CA LYS A 215 -7.19 -19.92 -8.02
C LYS A 215 -7.56 -19.60 -6.58
N TYR A 216 -7.80 -20.64 -5.79
CA TYR A 216 -7.73 -20.57 -4.33
C TYR A 216 -6.37 -21.11 -3.89
N VAL A 217 -5.72 -20.47 -2.93
CA VAL A 217 -4.35 -20.82 -2.54
C VAL A 217 -4.27 -20.98 -1.03
N VAL A 218 -3.76 -22.11 -0.56
CA VAL A 218 -3.40 -22.34 0.84
C VAL A 218 -1.89 -22.43 0.94
N VAL A 219 -1.31 -21.67 1.88
CA VAL A 219 0.12 -21.70 2.15
C VAL A 219 0.34 -22.30 3.53
N VAL A 220 0.75 -23.57 3.55
CA VAL A 220 1.14 -24.27 4.79
C VAL A 220 2.64 -24.15 5.00
N GLU A 221 3.04 -23.86 6.24
CA GLU A 221 4.44 -23.58 6.59
C GLU A 221 4.86 -24.41 7.81
N TRP A 222 5.90 -25.23 7.65
CA TRP A 222 6.59 -25.86 8.76
C TRP A 222 7.73 -24.96 9.23
N THR A 223 7.70 -24.57 10.49
CA THR A 223 8.71 -23.66 11.09
C THR A 223 9.39 -24.25 12.32
N LYS A 224 9.14 -25.53 12.67
CA LYS A 224 9.73 -26.13 13.87
C LYS A 224 11.15 -26.64 13.60
N PRO A 225 12.05 -26.57 14.58
CA PRO A 225 13.47 -26.89 14.41
C PRO A 225 13.76 -28.41 14.41
N SER A 226 12.78 -29.27 14.16
CA SER A 226 12.96 -30.72 14.10
C SER A 226 12.77 -31.22 12.68
N ASN A 227 13.66 -32.11 12.22
CA ASN A 227 13.45 -32.84 10.98
C ASN A 227 12.27 -33.79 11.16
N ARG A 228 11.30 -33.73 10.26
CA ARG A 228 10.15 -34.64 10.25
C ARG A 228 9.69 -34.85 8.82
N ASN A 229 9.23 -36.06 8.51
CA ASN A 229 8.48 -36.27 7.29
C ASN A 229 7.11 -35.64 7.49
N MET A 230 6.71 -34.84 6.52
CA MET A 230 5.47 -34.10 6.59
C MET A 230 4.67 -34.38 5.33
N HIS A 231 3.36 -34.44 5.52
CA HIS A 231 2.39 -34.77 4.50
C HIS A 231 1.37 -33.65 4.40
N VAL A 232 0.92 -33.36 3.19
CA VAL A 232 -0.20 -32.44 2.97
C VAL A 232 -1.39 -33.21 2.44
N PHE A 233 -2.41 -33.32 3.28
CA PHE A 233 -3.67 -33.96 2.94
C PHE A 233 -4.74 -32.92 2.60
N ILE A 234 -5.50 -33.19 1.54
CA ILE A 234 -6.69 -32.43 1.17
C ILE A 234 -7.88 -33.36 1.33
N CYS A 235 -8.78 -33.05 2.25
CA CYS A 235 -10.01 -33.79 2.47
C CYS A 235 -11.23 -32.99 2.02
N LYS A 236 -12.25 -33.66 1.51
CA LYS A 236 -13.59 -33.09 1.30
C LYS A 236 -14.28 -32.85 2.66
N GLU A 237 -15.39 -32.13 2.65
CA GLU A 237 -16.21 -31.84 3.83
C GLU A 237 -16.64 -33.10 4.62
N ASN A 238 -16.93 -34.21 3.93
CA ASN A 238 -17.29 -35.49 4.53
C ASN A 238 -16.09 -36.27 5.13
N GLY A 239 -14.89 -35.70 5.08
CA GLY A 239 -13.65 -36.35 5.54
C GLY A 239 -12.98 -37.27 4.53
N GLU A 240 -13.57 -37.49 3.35
CA GLU A 240 -12.98 -38.29 2.28
C GLU A 240 -11.69 -37.62 1.77
N LEU A 241 -10.61 -38.40 1.64
CA LEU A 241 -9.37 -37.93 1.04
C LEU A 241 -9.61 -37.58 -0.43
N PHE A 242 -9.35 -36.32 -0.79
CA PHE A 242 -9.43 -35.82 -2.16
C PHE A 242 -8.08 -35.90 -2.86
N TRP A 243 -7.01 -35.52 -2.16
CA TRP A 243 -5.65 -35.46 -2.71
C TRP A 243 -4.62 -35.56 -1.59
N GLU A 244 -3.46 -36.12 -1.91
CA GLU A 244 -2.29 -36.18 -1.06
C GLU A 244 -1.09 -35.65 -1.85
N GLU A 245 -0.46 -34.59 -1.35
CA GLU A 245 0.76 -34.02 -1.95
C GLU A 245 1.97 -34.57 -1.19
N ASN A 246 2.90 -35.14 -1.98
CA ASN A 246 4.18 -35.79 -1.64
C ASN A 246 4.73 -35.75 -0.21
N ASN A 247 5.32 -36.90 0.12
CA ASN A 247 6.01 -37.27 1.34
C ASN A 247 7.48 -36.78 1.32
N GLU A 248 7.72 -35.51 1.65
CA GLU A 248 9.08 -34.95 1.71
C GLU A 248 9.61 -34.88 3.15
N THR A 249 10.86 -35.32 3.36
CA THR A 249 11.56 -35.08 4.63
C THR A 249 11.88 -33.60 4.75
N ILE A 250 11.09 -32.89 5.55
CA ILE A 250 11.28 -31.47 5.79
C ILE A 250 12.39 -31.28 6.84
N SER A 251 13.45 -30.58 6.44
CA SER A 251 14.56 -30.22 7.34
C SER A 251 14.17 -29.14 8.36
N SER A 252 14.96 -29.01 9.42
CA SER A 252 14.85 -27.98 10.46
C SER A 252 14.99 -26.54 9.96
N ARG A 253 15.31 -26.31 8.68
CA ARG A 253 15.35 -24.99 8.04
C ARG A 253 13.96 -24.45 7.70
N GLY A 254 12.92 -25.23 7.97
CA GLY A 254 11.55 -24.91 7.61
C GLY A 254 11.25 -25.20 6.14
N HIS A 255 9.97 -25.34 5.83
CA HIS A 255 9.51 -25.65 4.48
C HIS A 255 8.10 -25.12 4.28
N LYS A 256 7.79 -24.73 3.06
CA LYS A 256 6.53 -24.10 2.68
C LYS A 256 5.94 -24.87 1.51
N VAL A 257 4.74 -25.42 1.71
CA VAL A 257 3.96 -26.05 0.64
C VAL A 257 2.84 -25.08 0.25
N THR A 258 2.66 -24.89 -1.05
CA THR A 258 1.56 -24.09 -1.60
C THR A 258 0.60 -25.02 -2.30
N VAL A 259 -0.63 -25.10 -1.78
CA VAL A 259 -1.71 -25.89 -2.35
C VAL A 259 -2.61 -24.96 -3.15
N GLU A 260 -2.86 -25.29 -4.41
CA GLU A 260 -3.69 -24.49 -5.31
C GLU A 260 -4.93 -25.26 -5.74
N PHE A 261 -6.08 -24.59 -5.71
CA PHE A 261 -7.33 -25.11 -6.25
C PHE A 261 -7.71 -24.32 -7.49
N ASP A 262 -7.74 -24.98 -8.65
CA ASP A 262 -8.30 -24.43 -9.88
C ASP A 262 -9.82 -24.72 -9.90
N PRO A 263 -10.70 -23.71 -9.79
CA PRO A 263 -12.14 -23.90 -9.80
C PRO A 263 -12.71 -24.47 -11.11
N LYS A 264 -11.91 -24.55 -12.19
CA LYS A 264 -12.31 -25.23 -13.43
C LYS A 264 -12.16 -26.74 -13.34
N VAL A 265 -11.25 -27.22 -12.49
CA VAL A 265 -10.88 -28.63 -12.37
C VAL A 265 -11.48 -29.22 -11.09
N ILE A 266 -11.43 -28.47 -10.00
CA ILE A 266 -11.91 -28.90 -8.69
C ILE A 266 -13.37 -28.48 -8.52
N PRO A 267 -14.29 -29.42 -8.23
CA PRO A 267 -15.69 -29.11 -8.00
C PRO A 267 -15.88 -28.10 -6.86
N LYS A 268 -17.00 -27.38 -6.93
CA LYS A 268 -17.44 -26.50 -5.82
C LYS A 268 -17.64 -27.34 -4.56
N GLY A 269 -17.20 -26.80 -3.43
CA GLY A 269 -17.32 -27.49 -2.15
C GLY A 269 -16.34 -26.95 -1.11
N THR A 270 -16.47 -27.53 0.09
CA THR A 270 -15.58 -27.25 1.21
C THR A 270 -14.49 -28.31 1.27
N TYR A 271 -13.24 -27.84 1.35
CA TYR A 271 -12.05 -28.67 1.45
C TYR A 271 -11.26 -28.30 2.69
N THR A 272 -10.65 -29.29 3.34
CA THR A 272 -9.73 -29.10 4.45
C THR A 272 -8.33 -29.46 4.00
N VAL A 273 -7.41 -28.51 4.07
CA VAL A 273 -5.97 -28.72 3.85
C VAL A 273 -5.29 -28.92 5.20
N MET A 274 -4.63 -30.05 5.39
CA MET A 274 -3.97 -30.44 6.65
C MET A 274 -2.48 -30.69 6.40
N LEU A 275 -1.64 -30.15 7.29
CA LEU A 275 -0.22 -30.50 7.37
C LEU A 275 -0.04 -31.48 8.54
N THR A 276 0.40 -32.70 8.26
CA THR A 276 0.54 -33.78 9.24
C THR A 276 1.93 -34.41 9.20
N ASP A 277 2.29 -35.17 10.23
CA ASP A 277 3.50 -36.02 10.23
C ASP A 277 3.17 -37.51 10.07
N ASP A 278 4.21 -38.36 10.10
CA ASP A 278 4.09 -39.83 10.04
C ASP A 278 3.25 -40.43 11.18
N ASP A 279 3.09 -39.73 12.30
CA ASP A 279 2.27 -40.15 13.44
C ASP A 279 0.81 -39.66 13.32
N ASN A 280 0.43 -39.10 12.17
CA ASN A 280 -0.86 -38.45 11.89
C ASN A 280 -1.19 -37.26 12.80
N MET A 281 -0.18 -36.63 13.42
CA MET A 281 -0.39 -35.42 14.21
C MET A 281 -0.64 -34.23 13.28
N VAL A 282 -1.76 -33.53 13.47
CA VAL A 282 -2.10 -32.34 12.67
C VAL A 282 -1.46 -31.08 13.24
N TYR A 283 -0.67 -30.38 12.43
CA TYR A 283 0.01 -29.13 12.83
C TYR A 283 -0.67 -27.87 12.31
N GLN A 284 -1.24 -27.96 11.10
CA GLN A 284 -2.02 -26.88 10.51
C GLN A 284 -3.24 -27.48 9.84
N LYS A 285 -4.33 -26.74 9.91
CA LYS A 285 -5.61 -27.06 9.29
C LYS A 285 -6.18 -25.76 8.74
N ASN A 286 -6.50 -25.75 7.46
CA ASN A 286 -7.11 -24.60 6.78
C ASN A 286 -8.33 -25.09 5.98
N VAL A 287 -9.45 -24.39 6.10
CA VAL A 287 -10.69 -24.66 5.38
C VAL A 287 -10.78 -23.76 4.16
N VAL A 288 -10.99 -24.37 2.99
CA VAL A 288 -11.11 -23.69 1.70
C VAL A 288 -12.53 -23.90 1.18
N LEU A 289 -13.22 -22.81 0.85
CA LEU A 289 -14.52 -22.84 0.19
C LEU A 289 -14.33 -22.49 -1.29
N VAL A 290 -14.40 -23.50 -2.17
CA VAL A 290 -14.36 -23.32 -3.63
C VAL A 290 -15.78 -23.03 -4.13
N GLN A 291 -15.97 -21.89 -4.80
CA GLN A 291 -17.29 -21.34 -5.18
C GLN A 291 -17.55 -21.35 -6.68
#